data_AF-A0A3N5WST7-F1
#
_entry.id   AF-A0A3N5WST7-F1
#
_cell.length_a   1.000
_cell.length_b   1.000
_cell.length_c   1.000
_cell.angle_alpha   90.00
_cell.angle_beta   90.00
_cell.angle_gamma   90.00
#
_symmetry.space_group_name_H-M   'P 1'
#
loop_
_entity.id
_entity.type
_entity.pdbx_description
1 polymer ?
#
loop_
_entity_poly.entity_id
_entity_poly.type
_entity_poly.pdbx_seq_one_letter_code
_entity_poly.pdbx_strand_id
1 'polypeptide(L)'
;MDRNRFFRLILGLYGLLLWLYPPRFRETFAEEQRQVFEDALEESRASAGRLFLRELMHLPGVLLRCYWAAFRSGGWQSLLKGAAIFLIFMLQAVFFMERFGIVFNYWMGYAILGTLAAVVLAGIVMGFPRWALPYVGFLMPWLLLQVTNNLVDWIGRHMPRRDYSLLPLWPRLGLSMMWEGVRLAPVLTILFSAIILLRILPLLLPRGWLKRLPKGWQRTRRWSDLAFLLYGTILAFAIFAFDEYRHNQWYSLTASAFLLVGATGFLTARSQRRAVIALLGATTLAFLTISVGKWMIVPLQTWDGWLNSHPMEMERRFEALSVIVTLFWMWVLLLIPLGWRPFIENPIETGAQPGSV
;
A
#
# COMPACT_ATOMS: atom_id res chain seq x y z
N MET A 1 21.01 15.38 20.08
CA MET A 1 20.44 16.15 18.95
C MET A 1 20.18 17.57 19.44
N ASP A 2 20.66 18.59 18.74
CA ASP A 2 20.43 19.99 19.09
C ASP A 2 18.92 20.29 19.17
N ARG A 3 18.45 20.87 20.30
CA ARG A 3 17.03 21.16 20.54
C ARG A 3 16.43 22.00 19.42
N ASN A 4 17.19 22.92 18.85
CA ASN A 4 16.73 23.76 17.74
C ASN A 4 16.53 22.97 16.43
N ARG A 5 17.22 21.84 16.25
CA ARG A 5 17.01 20.94 15.10
C ARG A 5 15.75 20.10 15.29
N PHE A 6 15.51 19.61 16.51
CA PHE A 6 14.30 18.84 16.83
C PHE A 6 13.03 19.69 16.64
N PHE A 7 13.06 20.94 17.10
CA PHE A 7 11.96 21.88 16.94
C PHE A 7 11.63 22.17 15.46
N ARG A 8 12.66 22.47 14.67
CA ARG A 8 12.53 22.66 13.21
C ARG A 8 11.99 21.42 12.51
N LEU A 9 12.38 20.23 12.97
CA LEU A 9 11.88 18.97 12.43
C LEU A 9 10.38 18.79 12.73
N ILE A 10 9.93 19.05 13.97
CA ILE A 10 8.50 18.99 14.33
C ILE A 10 7.68 19.99 13.49
N LEU A 11 8.13 21.23 13.36
CA LEU A 11 7.43 22.24 12.54
C LEU A 11 7.36 21.84 11.07
N GLY A 12 8.44 21.26 10.52
CA GLY A 12 8.45 20.70 9.17
C GLY A 12 7.44 19.56 9.00
N LEU A 13 7.37 18.65 9.97
CA LEU A 13 6.38 17.56 9.98
C LEU A 13 4.95 18.09 10.10
N TYR A 14 4.71 19.09 10.95
CA TYR A 14 3.38 19.70 11.10
C TYR A 14 2.95 20.41 9.80
N GLY A 15 3.86 21.10 9.11
CA GLY A 15 3.58 21.65 7.78
C GLY A 15 3.18 20.58 6.75
N LEU A 16 3.78 19.39 6.82
CA LEU A 16 3.36 18.24 6.01
C LEU A 16 1.98 17.69 6.43
N LEU A 17 1.64 17.72 7.71
CA LEU A 17 0.30 17.33 8.19
C LEU A 17 -0.78 18.31 7.74
N LEU A 18 -0.50 19.62 7.76
CA LEU A 18 -1.42 20.63 7.24
C LEU A 18 -1.72 20.42 5.74
N TRP A 19 -0.79 19.81 4.99
CA TRP A 19 -1.01 19.43 3.61
C TRP A 19 -2.13 18.40 3.41
N LEU A 20 -2.54 17.68 4.46
CA LEU A 20 -3.65 16.73 4.43
C LEU A 20 -5.03 17.41 4.45
N TYR A 21 -5.12 18.70 4.78
CA TYR A 21 -6.39 19.41 4.80
C TYR A 21 -6.90 19.77 3.39
N PRO A 22 -8.21 20.00 3.20
CA PRO A 22 -8.77 20.47 1.93
C PRO A 22 -8.07 21.74 1.42
N PRO A 23 -7.83 21.90 0.09
CA PRO A 23 -7.11 23.06 -0.46
C PRO A 23 -7.65 24.41 0.01
N ARG A 24 -8.97 24.61 -0.07
CA ARG A 24 -9.63 25.85 0.41
C ARG A 24 -9.37 26.10 1.88
N PHE A 25 -9.43 25.06 2.72
CA PHE A 25 -9.15 25.19 4.14
C PHE A 25 -7.69 25.62 4.36
N ARG A 26 -6.74 25.03 3.63
CA ARG A 26 -5.33 25.38 3.74
C ARG A 26 -5.06 26.82 3.30
N GLU A 27 -5.66 27.26 2.21
CA GLU A 27 -5.52 28.63 1.70
C GLU A 27 -5.97 29.67 2.74
N THR A 28 -7.00 29.35 3.54
CA THR A 28 -7.52 30.26 4.56
C THR A 28 -6.83 30.13 5.91
N PHE A 29 -6.54 28.90 6.36
CA PHE A 29 -6.20 28.63 7.77
C PHE A 29 -4.83 27.98 7.99
N ALA A 30 -4.08 27.59 6.94
CA ALA A 30 -2.82 26.86 7.16
C ALA A 30 -1.75 27.72 7.84
N GLU A 31 -1.69 29.01 7.54
CA GLU A 31 -0.71 29.92 8.14
C GLU A 31 -1.04 30.18 9.61
N GLU A 32 -2.32 30.46 9.91
CA GLU A 32 -2.81 30.62 11.28
C GLU A 32 -2.61 29.35 12.12
N GLN A 33 -2.99 28.16 11.61
CA GLN A 33 -2.78 26.92 12.35
C GLN A 33 -1.31 26.58 12.57
N ARG A 34 -0.43 26.96 11.64
CA ARG A 34 1.01 26.78 11.79
C ARG A 34 1.54 27.70 12.88
N GLN A 35 1.12 28.96 12.90
CA GLN A 35 1.52 29.93 13.91
C GLN A 35 1.04 29.51 15.30
N VAL A 36 -0.24 29.17 15.46
CA VAL A 36 -0.80 28.68 16.74
C VAL A 36 -0.06 27.45 17.24
N PHE A 37 0.32 26.54 16.33
CA PHE A 37 1.10 25.36 16.71
C PHE A 37 2.54 25.71 17.08
N GLU A 38 3.18 26.66 16.37
CA GLU A 38 4.53 27.15 16.69
C GLU A 38 4.56 27.80 18.08
N ASP A 39 3.61 28.69 18.37
CA ASP A 39 3.45 29.35 19.68
C ASP A 39 3.24 28.31 20.80
N ALA A 40 2.34 27.34 20.59
CA ALA A 40 2.09 26.26 21.55
C ALA A 40 3.33 25.37 21.76
N LEU A 41 4.13 25.14 20.71
CA LEU A 41 5.37 24.38 20.79
C LEU A 41 6.42 25.16 21.61
N GLU A 42 6.46 26.50 21.50
CA GLU A 42 7.40 27.36 22.23
C GLU A 42 7.08 27.38 23.73
N GLU A 43 5.80 27.48 24.07
CA GLU A 43 5.31 27.38 25.45
C GLU A 43 5.56 25.97 26.02
N SER A 44 5.40 24.94 25.20
CA SER A 44 5.55 23.53 25.59
C SER A 44 6.94 22.95 25.30
N ARG A 45 8.01 23.75 25.35
CA ARG A 45 9.38 23.30 24.97
C ARG A 45 9.85 22.03 25.68
N ALA A 46 9.49 21.82 26.95
CA ALA A 46 9.84 20.60 27.70
C ALA A 46 9.03 19.35 27.28
N SER A 47 7.87 19.55 26.64
CA SER A 47 6.88 18.52 26.31
C SER A 47 6.49 18.52 24.82
N ALA A 48 7.28 19.15 23.94
CA ALA A 48 7.00 19.31 22.52
C ALA A 48 6.60 18.01 21.80
N GLY A 49 7.26 16.89 22.14
CA GLY A 49 6.91 15.57 21.59
C GLY A 49 5.51 15.08 22.01
N ARG A 50 5.12 15.32 23.27
CA ARG A 50 3.77 14.98 23.78
C ARG A 50 2.70 15.84 23.13
N LEU A 51 2.96 17.14 22.96
CA LEU A 51 2.06 18.05 22.27
C LEU A 51 1.84 17.61 20.81
N PHE A 52 2.93 17.31 20.09
CA PHE A 52 2.85 16.84 18.71
C PHE A 52 2.09 15.51 18.57
N LEU A 53 2.32 14.56 19.48
CA LEU A 53 1.56 13.30 19.52
C LEU A 53 0.08 13.54 19.81
N ARG A 54 -0.26 14.47 20.70
CA ARG A 54 -1.66 14.85 20.97
C ARG A 54 -2.33 15.40 19.71
N GLU A 55 -1.67 16.29 18.99
CA GLU A 55 -2.20 16.80 17.70
C GLU A 55 -2.40 15.69 16.67
N LEU A 56 -1.42 14.80 16.53
CA LEU A 56 -1.54 13.63 15.66
C LEU A 56 -2.74 12.74 16.01
N MET A 57 -3.05 12.56 17.29
CA MET A 57 -4.22 11.78 17.74
C MET A 57 -5.55 12.47 17.43
N HIS A 58 -5.63 13.80 17.47
CA HIS A 58 -6.86 14.55 17.17
C HIS A 58 -7.06 14.81 15.67
N LEU A 59 -5.97 14.79 14.89
CA LEU A 59 -5.96 15.06 13.46
C LEU A 59 -7.04 14.31 12.67
N PRO A 60 -7.30 13.00 12.88
CA PRO A 60 -8.28 12.26 12.08
C PRO A 60 -9.69 12.84 12.23
N GLY A 61 -10.10 13.18 13.45
CA GLY A 61 -11.43 13.73 13.73
C GLY A 61 -11.60 15.16 13.19
N VAL A 62 -10.54 15.98 13.26
CA VAL A 62 -10.56 17.32 12.67
C VAL A 62 -10.60 17.25 11.14
N LEU A 63 -9.77 16.41 10.52
CA LEU A 63 -9.79 16.18 9.08
C LEU A 63 -11.17 15.73 8.61
N LEU A 64 -11.79 14.77 9.31
CA LEU A 64 -13.12 14.27 8.96
C LEU A 64 -14.16 15.40 8.95
N ARG A 65 -14.14 16.28 9.96
CA ARG A 65 -15.05 17.45 10.05
C ARG A 65 -14.77 18.47 8.95
N CYS A 66 -13.51 18.80 8.67
CA CYS A 66 -13.13 19.73 7.59
C CYS A 66 -13.55 19.19 6.22
N TYR A 67 -13.36 17.89 5.99
CA TYR A 67 -13.80 17.23 4.76
C TYR A 67 -15.33 17.11 4.68
N TRP A 68 -16.03 16.93 5.80
CA TRP A 68 -17.49 16.96 5.87
C TRP A 68 -18.07 18.35 5.56
N ALA A 69 -17.43 19.41 6.05
CA ALA A 69 -17.80 20.78 5.70
C ALA A 69 -17.51 21.10 4.22
N ALA A 70 -16.36 20.63 3.70
CA ALA A 70 -16.03 20.73 2.28
C ALA A 70 -17.00 19.92 1.39
N PHE A 71 -17.58 18.85 1.94
CA PHE A 71 -18.62 18.05 1.29
C PHE A 71 -19.95 18.79 1.21
N ARG A 72 -20.42 19.38 2.32
CA ARG A 72 -21.66 20.19 2.33
C ARG A 72 -21.61 21.37 1.36
N SER A 73 -20.40 21.88 1.07
CA SER A 73 -20.18 22.93 0.08
C SER A 73 -20.03 22.44 -1.37
N GLY A 74 -20.39 21.18 -1.67
CA GLY A 74 -20.51 20.64 -3.02
C GLY A 74 -19.28 19.91 -3.57
N GLY A 75 -18.23 19.74 -2.76
CA GLY A 75 -16.96 19.15 -3.19
C GLY A 75 -16.82 17.65 -2.93
N TRP A 76 -17.63 16.78 -3.55
CA TRP A 76 -17.56 15.31 -3.36
C TRP A 76 -16.14 14.72 -3.51
N GLN A 77 -15.29 15.34 -4.33
CA GLN A 77 -13.92 14.87 -4.58
C GLN A 77 -12.96 15.06 -3.39
N SER A 78 -13.22 16.00 -2.49
CA SER A 78 -12.37 16.24 -1.33
C SER A 78 -12.66 15.22 -0.24
N LEU A 79 -13.94 14.99 0.09
CA LEU A 79 -14.35 14.01 1.10
C LEU A 79 -13.86 12.61 0.78
N LEU A 80 -13.89 12.23 -0.49
CA LEU A 80 -13.37 10.96 -0.95
C LEU A 80 -11.84 10.82 -0.76
N LYS A 81 -11.06 11.90 -0.86
CA LYS A 81 -9.62 11.89 -0.55
C LYS A 81 -9.36 11.77 0.95
N GLY A 82 -10.13 12.48 1.77
CA GLY A 82 -10.04 12.41 3.23
C GLY A 82 -10.47 11.04 3.78
N ALA A 83 -11.59 10.52 3.28
CA ALA A 83 -12.11 9.20 3.61
C ALA A 83 -11.14 8.08 3.19
N ALA A 84 -10.41 8.24 2.08
CA ALA A 84 -9.36 7.31 1.67
C ALA A 84 -8.24 7.23 2.71
N ILE A 85 -7.62 8.37 3.02
CA ILE A 85 -6.52 8.42 3.98
C ILE A 85 -7.00 7.88 5.33
N PHE A 86 -8.21 8.27 5.74
CA PHE A 86 -8.86 7.76 6.93
C PHE A 86 -9.09 6.24 6.90
N LEU A 87 -9.52 5.66 5.77
CA LEU A 87 -9.70 4.22 5.64
C LEU A 87 -8.38 3.45 5.73
N ILE A 88 -7.28 3.99 5.16
CA ILE A 88 -5.94 3.39 5.31
C ILE A 88 -5.54 3.33 6.78
N PHE A 89 -5.79 4.41 7.52
CA PHE A 89 -5.57 4.43 8.97
C PHE A 89 -6.51 3.50 9.73
N MET A 90 -7.78 3.43 9.36
CA MET A 90 -8.77 2.54 9.97
C MET A 90 -8.41 1.08 9.76
N LEU A 91 -8.02 0.68 8.55
CA LEU A 91 -7.62 -0.71 8.26
C LEU A 91 -6.40 -1.13 9.06
N GLN A 92 -5.41 -0.23 9.16
CA GLN A 92 -4.22 -0.42 9.98
C GLN A 92 -4.56 -0.50 11.47
N ALA A 93 -5.40 0.40 11.97
CA ALA A 93 -5.86 0.42 13.35
C ALA A 93 -6.67 -0.83 13.70
N VAL A 94 -7.44 -1.36 12.75
CA VAL A 94 -8.20 -2.60 12.85
C VAL A 94 -7.26 -3.79 13.01
N PHE A 95 -6.30 -3.97 12.10
CA PHE A 95 -5.30 -5.04 12.19
C PHE A 95 -4.44 -4.91 13.46
N PHE A 96 -4.13 -3.67 13.86
CA PHE A 96 -3.45 -3.39 15.12
C PHE A 96 -4.30 -3.85 16.31
N MET A 97 -5.58 -3.48 16.38
CA MET A 97 -6.47 -3.81 17.49
C MET A 97 -6.75 -5.32 17.63
N GLU A 98 -6.95 -6.04 16.52
CA GLU A 98 -7.12 -7.50 16.52
C GLU A 98 -5.94 -8.20 17.20
N ARG A 99 -4.72 -7.75 16.89
CA ARG A 99 -3.49 -8.32 17.40
C ARG A 99 -3.25 -8.09 18.89
N PHE A 100 -3.89 -7.07 19.48
CA PHE A 100 -3.85 -6.83 20.93
C PHE A 100 -4.89 -7.65 21.71
N GLY A 101 -5.60 -8.59 21.05
CA GLY A 101 -6.66 -9.35 21.71
C GLY A 101 -7.85 -8.49 22.09
N ILE A 102 -7.97 -7.28 21.52
CA ILE A 102 -9.21 -6.51 21.57
C ILE A 102 -10.16 -7.29 20.69
N VAL A 103 -11.09 -8.01 21.34
CA VAL A 103 -12.01 -8.96 20.71
C VAL A 103 -12.63 -8.30 19.48
N PHE A 104 -12.17 -8.74 18.30
CA PHE A 104 -12.75 -8.33 17.05
C PHE A 104 -14.13 -8.93 17.00
N ASN A 105 -15.13 -8.12 17.30
CA ASN A 105 -16.48 -8.52 17.03
C ASN A 105 -16.60 -8.71 15.52
N TYR A 106 -17.09 -9.87 15.07
CA TYR A 106 -17.30 -10.19 13.66
C TYR A 106 -18.00 -9.06 12.90
N TRP A 107 -18.88 -8.31 13.57
CA TRP A 107 -19.54 -7.11 13.06
C TRP A 107 -18.59 -6.01 12.55
N MET A 108 -17.45 -5.79 13.21
CA MET A 108 -16.47 -4.80 12.77
C MET A 108 -15.74 -5.25 11.50
N GLY A 109 -15.41 -6.54 11.41
CA GLY A 109 -14.89 -7.15 10.18
C GLY A 109 -15.88 -7.01 9.02
N TYR A 110 -17.15 -7.34 9.24
CA TYR A 110 -18.22 -7.15 8.25
C TYR A 110 -18.43 -5.69 7.88
N ALA A 111 -18.32 -4.76 8.82
CA ALA A 111 -18.43 -3.33 8.53
C ALA A 111 -17.30 -2.83 7.61
N ILE A 112 -16.07 -3.31 7.82
CA ILE A 112 -14.92 -2.96 6.97
C ILE A 112 -15.08 -3.58 5.59
N LEU A 113 -15.40 -4.88 5.51
CA LEU A 113 -15.70 -5.57 4.26
C LEU A 113 -16.85 -4.90 3.51
N GLY A 114 -17.93 -4.54 4.20
CA GLY A 114 -19.07 -3.83 3.63
C GLY A 114 -18.70 -2.44 3.13
N THR A 115 -17.85 -1.71 3.85
CA THR A 115 -17.36 -0.39 3.42
C THR A 115 -16.46 -0.50 2.20
N LEU A 116 -15.53 -1.47 2.18
CA LEU A 116 -14.68 -1.75 1.03
C LEU A 116 -15.52 -2.17 -0.18
N ALA A 117 -16.51 -3.05 0.01
CA ALA A 117 -17.42 -3.48 -1.04
C ALA A 117 -18.24 -2.30 -1.59
N ALA A 118 -18.75 -1.42 -0.73
CA ALA A 118 -19.46 -0.21 -1.15
C ALA A 118 -18.55 0.73 -1.98
N VAL A 119 -17.29 0.92 -1.58
CA VAL A 119 -16.31 1.70 -2.36
C VAL A 119 -16.03 1.04 -3.71
N VAL A 120 -15.92 -0.30 -3.76
CA VAL A 120 -15.72 -1.04 -5.00
C VAL A 120 -16.93 -0.91 -5.93
N LEU A 121 -18.14 -1.12 -5.42
CA LEU A 121 -19.38 -0.99 -6.19
C LEU A 121 -19.57 0.43 -6.73
N ALA A 122 -19.35 1.45 -5.89
CA ALA A 122 -19.36 2.84 -6.33
C ALA A 122 -18.34 3.10 -7.43
N GLY A 123 -17.13 2.54 -7.30
CA GLY A 123 -16.08 2.61 -8.31
C GLY A 123 -16.42 1.88 -9.62
N ILE A 124 -17.17 0.77 -9.58
CA ILE A 124 -17.64 0.08 -10.78
C ILE A 124 -18.63 0.97 -11.55
N VAL A 125 -19.62 1.52 -10.84
CA VAL A 125 -20.70 2.33 -11.44
C VAL A 125 -20.18 3.68 -11.95
N MET A 126 -19.37 4.38 -11.16
CA MET A 126 -18.95 5.75 -11.43
C MET A 126 -17.54 5.86 -12.03
N GLY A 127 -16.79 4.76 -12.04
CA GLY A 127 -15.36 4.72 -12.30
C GLY A 127 -14.55 4.95 -11.02
N PHE A 128 -13.39 4.29 -10.92
CA PHE A 128 -12.55 4.37 -9.73
C PHE A 128 -11.80 5.70 -9.65
N PRO A 129 -12.01 6.50 -8.60
CA PRO A 129 -11.11 7.62 -8.34
C PRO A 129 -9.75 7.07 -7.92
N ARG A 130 -8.67 7.81 -8.21
CA ARG A 130 -7.30 7.33 -7.99
C ARG A 130 -7.02 6.83 -6.58
N TRP A 131 -7.56 7.53 -5.58
CA TRP A 131 -7.38 7.17 -4.17
C TRP A 131 -8.01 5.82 -3.81
N ALA A 132 -9.00 5.35 -4.58
CA ALA A 132 -9.70 4.09 -4.30
C ALA A 132 -8.95 2.87 -4.85
N LEU A 133 -8.02 3.07 -5.78
CA LEU A 133 -7.31 2.00 -6.48
C LEU A 133 -6.54 1.07 -5.52
N PRO A 134 -5.82 1.56 -4.50
CA PRO A 134 -5.14 0.68 -3.57
C PRO A 134 -6.08 -0.22 -2.77
N TYR A 135 -7.35 0.14 -2.52
CA TYR A 135 -8.27 -0.77 -1.81
C TYR A 135 -8.70 -1.93 -2.67
N VAL A 136 -8.95 -1.67 -3.96
CA VAL A 136 -9.21 -2.72 -4.94
C VAL A 136 -8.03 -3.69 -4.98
N GLY A 137 -6.82 -3.15 -5.04
CA GLY A 137 -5.60 -3.94 -4.98
C GLY A 137 -5.34 -4.61 -3.63
N PHE A 138 -5.83 -4.07 -2.52
CA PHE A 138 -5.72 -4.70 -1.20
C PHE A 138 -6.66 -5.91 -1.07
N LEU A 139 -7.88 -5.81 -1.61
CA LEU A 139 -8.86 -6.89 -1.60
C LEU A 139 -8.46 -8.06 -2.49
N MET A 140 -7.81 -7.78 -3.62
CA MET A 140 -7.44 -8.82 -4.59
C MET A 140 -6.57 -9.94 -3.99
N PRO A 141 -5.44 -9.66 -3.30
CA PRO A 141 -4.63 -10.68 -2.64
C PRO A 141 -5.41 -11.45 -1.61
N TRP A 142 -6.35 -10.85 -0.89
CA TRP A 142 -7.12 -11.59 0.11
C TRP A 142 -8.03 -12.65 -0.54
N LEU A 143 -8.74 -12.27 -1.60
CA LEU A 143 -9.53 -13.20 -2.40
C LEU A 143 -8.64 -14.25 -3.09
N LEU A 144 -7.48 -13.81 -3.58
CA LEU A 144 -6.53 -14.66 -4.28
C LEU A 144 -5.80 -15.59 -3.34
N LEU A 145 -5.51 -15.20 -2.11
CA LEU A 145 -4.86 -16.03 -1.10
C LEU A 145 -5.68 -17.29 -0.87
N GLN A 146 -7.01 -17.23 -0.93
CA GLN A 146 -7.85 -18.43 -0.86
C GLN A 146 -7.59 -19.38 -2.05
N VAL A 147 -7.46 -18.84 -3.26
CA VAL A 147 -7.14 -19.62 -4.46
C VAL A 147 -5.70 -20.13 -4.43
N THR A 148 -4.76 -19.28 -4.04
CA THR A 148 -3.33 -19.55 -3.94
C THR A 148 -3.05 -20.58 -2.86
N ASN A 149 -3.70 -20.53 -1.71
CA ASN A 149 -3.55 -21.52 -0.64
C ASN A 149 -4.01 -22.89 -1.14
N ASN A 150 -5.17 -22.96 -1.80
CA ASN A 150 -5.62 -24.20 -2.43
C ASN A 150 -4.62 -24.74 -3.47
N LEU A 151 -4.02 -23.85 -4.28
CA LEU A 151 -3.01 -24.23 -5.25
C LEU A 151 -1.71 -24.69 -4.58
N VAL A 152 -1.21 -23.96 -3.59
CA VAL A 152 0.00 -24.30 -2.82
C VAL A 152 -0.19 -25.62 -2.08
N ASP A 153 -1.35 -25.84 -1.46
CA ASP A 153 -1.71 -27.10 -0.80
C ASP A 153 -1.84 -28.25 -1.80
N TRP A 154 -2.37 -27.97 -3.00
CA TRP A 154 -2.39 -28.95 -4.08
C TRP A 154 -0.97 -29.31 -4.53
N ILE A 155 -0.11 -28.32 -4.80
CA ILE A 155 1.30 -28.56 -5.17
C ILE A 155 2.03 -29.31 -4.04
N GLY A 156 1.85 -28.87 -2.80
CA GLY A 156 2.48 -29.45 -1.61
C GLY A 156 2.05 -30.88 -1.31
N ARG A 157 0.84 -31.30 -1.73
CA ARG A 157 0.41 -32.70 -1.67
C ARG A 157 1.12 -33.60 -2.68
N HIS A 158 1.58 -33.05 -3.80
CA HIS A 158 2.24 -33.82 -4.86
C HIS A 158 3.78 -33.73 -4.80
N MET A 159 4.32 -32.74 -4.09
CA MET A 159 5.74 -32.69 -3.79
C MET A 159 6.06 -33.57 -2.58
N PRO A 160 7.17 -34.35 -2.58
CA PRO A 160 7.62 -35.04 -1.39
C PRO A 160 7.80 -34.02 -0.26
N ARG A 161 7.15 -34.23 0.90
CA ARG A 161 7.36 -33.43 2.11
C ARG A 161 8.79 -33.64 2.61
N ARG A 162 9.76 -32.98 1.98
CA ARG A 162 11.08 -32.77 2.54
C ARG A 162 10.97 -31.60 3.49
N ASP A 163 11.57 -31.72 4.67
CA ASP A 163 11.77 -30.58 5.57
C ASP A 163 12.74 -29.61 4.91
N TYR A 164 12.19 -28.68 4.13
CA TYR A 164 12.95 -27.63 3.47
C TYR A 164 13.64 -26.69 4.47
N SER A 165 13.21 -26.71 5.72
CA SER A 165 13.81 -25.96 6.81
C SER A 165 15.26 -26.38 7.10
N LEU A 166 15.60 -27.65 6.86
CA LEU A 166 16.93 -28.24 7.05
C LEU A 166 17.92 -27.91 5.94
N LEU A 167 17.46 -27.29 4.85
CA LEU A 167 18.35 -26.88 3.76
C LEU A 167 19.27 -25.75 4.21
N PRO A 168 20.51 -25.68 3.68
CA PRO A 168 21.37 -24.52 3.88
C PRO A 168 20.68 -23.23 3.40
N LEU A 169 21.13 -22.10 3.95
CA LEU A 169 20.52 -20.78 3.73
C LEU A 169 20.22 -20.48 2.25
N TRP A 170 21.19 -20.67 1.35
CA TRP A 170 21.05 -20.29 -0.06
C TRP A 170 20.04 -21.15 -0.84
N PRO A 171 20.10 -22.50 -0.81
CA PRO A 171 19.03 -23.33 -1.36
C PRO A 171 17.65 -23.01 -0.78
N ARG A 172 17.56 -22.79 0.54
CA ARG A 172 16.31 -22.44 1.22
C ARG A 172 15.76 -21.10 0.71
N LEU A 173 16.61 -20.09 0.53
CA LEU A 173 16.23 -18.80 -0.08
C LEU A 173 15.84 -18.93 -1.55
N GLY A 174 16.53 -19.75 -2.33
CA GLY A 174 16.16 -20.03 -3.72
C GLY A 174 14.77 -20.66 -3.84
N LEU A 175 14.45 -21.61 -2.96
CA LEU A 175 13.10 -22.18 -2.87
C LEU A 175 12.07 -21.15 -2.41
N SER A 176 12.39 -20.33 -1.40
CA SER A 176 11.52 -19.24 -0.96
C SER A 176 11.22 -18.26 -2.11
N MET A 177 12.23 -17.87 -2.90
CA MET A 177 12.06 -17.03 -4.08
C MET A 177 11.09 -17.63 -5.10
N MET A 178 11.23 -18.93 -5.36
CA MET A 178 10.32 -19.66 -6.25
C MET A 178 8.89 -19.70 -5.68
N TRP A 179 8.75 -20.03 -4.40
CA TRP A 179 7.44 -20.12 -3.73
C TRP A 179 6.72 -18.78 -3.65
N GLU A 180 7.43 -17.69 -3.36
CA GLU A 180 6.85 -16.34 -3.42
C GLU A 180 6.40 -15.98 -4.84
N GLY A 181 7.18 -16.37 -5.86
CA GLY A 181 6.78 -16.25 -7.26
C GLY A 181 5.49 -17.02 -7.56
N VAL A 182 5.38 -18.28 -7.11
CA VAL A 182 4.17 -19.10 -7.25
C VAL A 182 2.99 -18.48 -6.51
N ARG A 183 3.19 -17.95 -5.30
CA ARG A 183 2.14 -17.28 -4.52
C ARG A 183 1.59 -16.04 -5.23
N LEU A 184 2.47 -15.31 -5.91
CA LEU A 184 2.13 -14.10 -6.65
C LEU A 184 1.64 -14.37 -8.08
N ALA A 185 1.84 -15.58 -8.61
CA ALA A 185 1.44 -15.92 -9.96
C ALA A 185 -0.07 -15.69 -10.20
N PRO A 186 -1.01 -16.07 -9.32
CA PRO A 186 -2.43 -15.75 -9.51
C PRO A 186 -2.73 -14.24 -9.53
N VAL A 187 -2.03 -13.46 -8.70
CA VAL A 187 -2.14 -11.98 -8.68
C VAL A 187 -1.68 -11.41 -10.02
N LEU A 188 -0.54 -11.89 -10.51
CA LEU A 188 -0.03 -11.52 -11.83
C LEU A 188 -1.02 -11.93 -12.91
N THR A 189 -1.49 -13.17 -12.95
CA THR A 189 -2.46 -13.64 -13.95
C THR A 189 -3.72 -12.76 -13.98
N ILE A 190 -4.32 -12.45 -12.83
CA ILE A 190 -5.50 -11.56 -12.79
C ILE A 190 -5.15 -10.16 -13.26
N LEU A 191 -4.01 -9.60 -12.84
CA LEU A 191 -3.56 -8.29 -13.32
C LEU A 191 -3.41 -8.29 -14.84
N PHE A 192 -2.75 -9.31 -15.38
CA PHE A 192 -2.55 -9.50 -16.80
C PHE A 192 -3.87 -9.63 -17.54
N SER A 193 -4.79 -10.46 -17.05
CA SER A 193 -6.15 -10.58 -17.58
C SER A 193 -6.89 -9.25 -17.50
N ALA A 194 -6.75 -8.48 -16.42
CA ALA A 194 -7.37 -7.17 -16.28
C ALA A 194 -6.77 -6.14 -17.25
N ILE A 195 -5.45 -6.15 -17.46
CA ILE A 195 -4.77 -5.30 -18.45
C ILE A 195 -5.24 -5.67 -19.86
N ILE A 196 -5.27 -6.97 -20.18
CA ILE A 196 -5.78 -7.49 -21.45
C ILE A 196 -7.23 -7.06 -21.65
N LEU A 197 -8.09 -7.28 -20.65
CA LEU A 197 -9.50 -6.90 -20.72
C LEU A 197 -9.64 -5.38 -20.87
N LEU A 198 -8.93 -4.57 -20.09
CA LEU A 198 -9.07 -3.10 -20.13
C LEU A 198 -8.44 -2.45 -21.36
N ARG A 199 -7.54 -3.15 -22.07
CA ARG A 199 -6.81 -2.62 -23.24
C ARG A 199 -7.21 -3.26 -24.56
N ILE A 200 -7.33 -4.58 -24.59
CA ILE A 200 -7.67 -5.35 -25.80
C ILE A 200 -9.19 -5.36 -26.03
N LEU A 201 -10.02 -5.49 -24.99
CA LEU A 201 -11.48 -5.44 -25.16
C LEU A 201 -11.95 -4.15 -25.88
N PRO A 202 -11.40 -2.96 -25.58
CA PRO A 202 -11.59 -1.76 -26.39
C PRO A 202 -11.25 -1.87 -27.88
N LEU A 203 -10.23 -2.65 -28.24
CA LEU A 203 -9.84 -2.84 -29.64
C LEU A 203 -10.84 -3.76 -30.36
N LEU A 204 -11.46 -4.68 -29.62
CA LEU A 204 -12.48 -5.60 -30.11
C LEU A 204 -13.89 -4.99 -30.13
N LEU A 205 -14.17 -4.03 -29.24
CA LEU A 205 -15.47 -3.38 -29.14
C LEU A 205 -15.63 -2.26 -30.19
N PRO A 206 -16.83 -2.08 -30.77
CA PRO A 206 -17.09 -0.98 -31.69
C PRO A 206 -16.77 0.39 -31.06
N ARG A 207 -16.13 1.29 -31.81
CA ARG A 207 -15.67 2.62 -31.32
C ARG A 207 -16.77 3.43 -30.59
N GLY A 208 -18.05 3.20 -30.89
CA GLY A 208 -19.18 3.85 -30.23
C GLY A 208 -19.39 3.42 -28.77
N TRP A 209 -19.05 2.19 -28.41
CA TRP A 209 -19.22 1.67 -27.04
C TRP A 209 -18.22 2.29 -26.06
N LEU A 210 -17.00 2.53 -26.51
CA LEU A 210 -15.96 3.18 -25.71
C LEU A 210 -16.33 4.60 -25.25
N LYS A 211 -17.05 5.34 -26.11
CA LYS A 211 -17.53 6.69 -25.76
C LYS A 211 -18.61 6.66 -24.68
N ARG A 212 -19.29 5.52 -24.47
CA ARG A 212 -20.32 5.32 -23.44
C ARG A 212 -19.75 4.94 -22.08
N LEU A 213 -18.46 4.57 -22.01
CA LEU A 213 -17.84 4.28 -20.71
C LEU A 213 -17.75 5.55 -19.86
N PRO A 214 -18.05 5.49 -18.55
CA PRO A 214 -17.92 6.62 -17.65
C PRO A 214 -16.51 7.22 -17.72
N LYS A 215 -16.39 8.55 -17.67
CA LYS A 215 -15.10 9.26 -17.76
C LYS A 215 -14.06 8.76 -16.74
N GLY A 216 -14.50 8.22 -15.59
CA GLY A 216 -13.61 7.60 -14.60
C GLY A 216 -12.84 6.40 -15.15
N TRP A 217 -13.48 5.52 -15.92
CA TRP A 217 -12.86 4.35 -16.55
C TRP A 217 -11.87 4.70 -17.66
N GLN A 218 -12.10 5.81 -18.34
CA GLN A 218 -11.14 6.32 -19.32
C GLN A 218 -9.84 6.81 -18.64
N ARG A 219 -9.94 7.26 -17.39
CA ARG A 219 -8.83 7.85 -16.63
C ARG A 219 -7.90 6.80 -16.02
N THR A 220 -8.41 5.64 -15.61
CA THR A 220 -7.65 4.49 -15.09
C THR A 220 -6.78 3.79 -16.13
N ARG A 221 -6.79 4.24 -17.40
CA ARG A 221 -5.88 3.79 -18.45
C ARG A 221 -4.44 4.28 -18.33
N ARG A 222 -4.05 4.95 -17.25
CA ARG A 222 -2.64 5.31 -17.04
C ARG A 222 -1.91 4.16 -16.36
N TRP A 223 -0.74 3.78 -16.87
CA TRP A 223 0.08 2.70 -16.29
C TRP A 223 0.47 2.97 -14.82
N SER A 224 0.62 4.24 -14.44
CA SER A 224 0.80 4.66 -13.05
C SER A 224 -0.35 4.23 -12.15
N ASP A 225 -1.57 4.29 -12.65
CA ASP A 225 -2.78 4.05 -11.86
C ASP A 225 -2.94 2.53 -11.61
N LEU A 226 -2.48 1.68 -12.55
CA LEU A 226 -2.34 0.23 -12.34
C LEU A 226 -1.26 -0.11 -11.30
N ALA A 227 -0.10 0.54 -11.36
CA ALA A 227 0.93 0.38 -10.34
C ALA A 227 0.42 0.79 -8.94
N PHE A 228 -0.40 1.85 -8.87
CA PHE A 228 -1.00 2.29 -7.62
C PHE A 228 -2.12 1.36 -7.12
N LEU A 229 -2.84 0.71 -8.03
CA LEU A 229 -3.74 -0.37 -7.67
C LEU A 229 -2.94 -1.52 -7.04
N LEU A 230 -1.89 -2.01 -7.70
CA LEU A 230 -1.00 -3.06 -7.17
C LEU A 230 -0.30 -2.69 -5.86
N TYR A 231 -0.13 -1.40 -5.61
CA TYR A 231 0.39 -0.93 -4.33
C TYR A 231 -0.48 -1.35 -3.14
N GLY A 232 -1.78 -1.53 -3.35
CA GLY A 232 -2.69 -2.14 -2.39
C GLY A 232 -2.30 -3.56 -2.00
N THR A 233 -1.81 -4.35 -2.98
CA THR A 233 -1.31 -5.70 -2.73
C THR A 233 -0.12 -5.68 -1.80
N ILE A 234 0.81 -4.77 -2.03
CA ILE A 234 2.01 -4.59 -1.21
C ILE A 234 1.64 -4.30 0.24
N LEU A 235 0.61 -3.48 0.46
CA LEU A 235 0.10 -3.20 1.80
C LEU A 235 -0.41 -4.46 2.50
N ALA A 236 -1.15 -5.33 1.80
CA ALA A 236 -1.60 -6.60 2.35
C ALA A 236 -0.41 -7.49 2.75
N PHE A 237 0.56 -7.67 1.85
CA PHE A 237 1.78 -8.44 2.15
C PHE A 237 2.56 -7.87 3.33
N ALA A 238 2.69 -6.53 3.42
CA ALA A 238 3.38 -5.89 4.53
C ALA A 238 2.68 -6.14 5.89
N ILE A 239 1.35 -6.18 5.91
CA ILE A 239 0.57 -6.50 7.11
C ILE A 239 0.78 -7.96 7.53
N PHE A 240 0.74 -8.90 6.57
CA PHE A 240 0.95 -10.32 6.82
C PHE A 240 2.41 -10.72 7.00
N ALA A 241 3.37 -9.85 6.70
CA ALA A 241 4.79 -10.19 6.78
C ALA A 241 5.26 -10.55 8.19
N PHE A 242 4.54 -10.10 9.20
CA PHE A 242 4.79 -10.46 10.60
C PHE A 242 3.72 -11.38 11.16
N ASP A 243 3.02 -12.16 10.35
CA ASP A 243 2.09 -13.14 10.90
C ASP A 243 2.80 -14.06 11.92
N GLU A 244 2.18 -14.34 13.05
CA GLU A 244 2.75 -15.12 14.18
C GLU A 244 3.89 -14.48 15.01
N TYR A 245 4.47 -13.34 14.60
CA TYR A 245 5.57 -12.69 15.34
C TYR A 245 5.11 -11.84 16.55
N ARG A 246 5.68 -12.04 17.73
CA ARG A 246 5.50 -11.13 18.87
C ARG A 246 6.37 -9.87 18.72
N HIS A 247 5.99 -8.77 19.38
CA HIS A 247 6.78 -7.51 19.44
C HIS A 247 7.02 -6.79 18.10
N ASN A 248 6.23 -7.07 17.07
CA ASN A 248 6.38 -6.51 15.73
C ASN A 248 5.75 -5.12 15.53
N GLN A 249 5.08 -4.56 16.54
CA GLN A 249 4.14 -3.45 16.36
C GLN A 249 4.81 -2.21 15.77
N TRP A 250 5.99 -1.85 16.28
CA TRP A 250 6.72 -0.67 15.81
C TRP A 250 7.21 -0.82 14.37
N TYR A 251 7.65 -2.02 13.98
CA TYR A 251 8.12 -2.27 12.62
C TYR A 251 6.96 -2.28 11.62
N SER A 252 5.85 -2.93 11.98
CA SER A 252 4.63 -2.93 11.16
C SER A 252 4.05 -1.52 10.99
N LEU A 253 3.96 -0.74 12.07
CA LEU A 253 3.49 0.65 12.03
C LEU A 253 4.40 1.53 11.17
N THR A 254 5.72 1.40 11.34
CA THR A 254 6.71 2.18 10.59
C THR A 254 6.69 1.81 9.10
N ALA A 255 6.64 0.52 8.76
CA ALA A 255 6.52 0.05 7.39
C ALA A 255 5.24 0.60 6.72
N SER A 256 4.14 0.57 7.45
CA SER A 256 2.85 1.09 6.99
C SER A 256 2.85 2.61 6.81
N ALA A 257 3.54 3.34 7.70
CA ALA A 257 3.75 4.77 7.54
C ALA A 257 4.55 5.09 6.27
N PHE A 258 5.60 4.31 5.97
CA PHE A 258 6.32 4.46 4.69
C PHE A 258 5.40 4.22 3.50
N LEU A 259 4.57 3.17 3.53
CA LEU A 259 3.63 2.90 2.46
C LEU A 259 2.62 4.03 2.27
N LEU A 260 2.11 4.59 3.35
CA LEU A 260 1.20 5.75 3.31
C LEU A 260 1.87 6.99 2.71
N VAL A 261 3.13 7.27 3.07
CA VAL A 261 3.91 8.37 2.48
C VAL A 261 4.09 8.14 0.98
N GLY A 262 4.36 6.91 0.55
CA GLY A 262 4.41 6.52 -0.86
C GLY A 262 3.11 6.77 -1.61
N ALA A 263 1.99 6.35 -1.02
CA ALA A 263 0.66 6.57 -1.60
C ALA A 263 0.30 8.06 -1.71
N THR A 264 0.63 8.84 -0.68
CA THR A 264 0.44 10.29 -0.68
C THR A 264 1.34 10.96 -1.73
N GLY A 265 2.60 10.55 -1.83
CA GLY A 265 3.54 10.99 -2.84
C GLY A 265 3.04 10.68 -4.26
N PHE A 266 2.47 9.50 -4.47
CA PHE A 266 1.86 9.13 -5.75
C PHE A 266 0.67 10.03 -6.11
N LEU A 267 -0.24 10.26 -5.17
CA LEU A 267 -1.45 11.08 -5.39
C LEU A 267 -1.12 12.56 -5.64
N THR A 268 0.01 13.04 -5.13
CA THR A 268 0.48 14.43 -5.28
C THR A 268 1.48 14.61 -6.42
N ALA A 269 2.03 13.53 -6.97
CA ALA A 269 3.01 13.58 -8.03
C ALA A 269 2.43 14.18 -9.33
N ARG A 270 3.13 15.20 -9.86
CA ARG A 270 2.78 15.84 -11.14
C ARG A 270 3.22 15.04 -12.37
N SER A 271 4.19 14.14 -12.21
CA SER A 271 4.73 13.32 -13.30
C SER A 271 4.72 11.84 -12.96
N GLN A 272 4.56 11.00 -13.98
CA GLN A 272 4.54 9.54 -13.84
C GLN A 272 5.83 9.01 -13.20
N ARG A 273 7.00 9.53 -13.62
CA ARG A 273 8.30 9.11 -13.05
C ARG A 273 8.37 9.35 -11.54
N ARG A 274 7.95 10.54 -11.08
CA ARG A 274 7.93 10.86 -9.64
C ARG A 274 6.94 9.99 -8.87
N ALA A 275 5.79 9.71 -9.47
CA ALA A 275 4.78 8.84 -8.88
C ALA A 275 5.33 7.42 -8.68
N VAL A 276 6.01 6.86 -9.68
CA VAL A 276 6.64 5.54 -9.62
C VAL A 276 7.78 5.52 -8.60
N ILE A 277 8.64 6.53 -8.58
CA ILE A 277 9.72 6.65 -7.59
C ILE A 277 9.16 6.71 -6.17
N ALA A 278 8.06 7.43 -5.95
CA ALA A 278 7.38 7.47 -4.65
C ALA A 278 6.90 6.07 -4.21
N LEU A 279 6.26 5.30 -5.11
CA LEU A 279 5.80 3.94 -4.79
C LEU A 279 6.98 2.98 -4.53
N LEU A 280 7.98 2.97 -5.40
CA LEU A 280 9.15 2.10 -5.25
C LEU A 280 9.93 2.44 -3.97
N GLY A 281 10.23 3.72 -3.74
CA GLY A 281 10.97 4.17 -2.56
C GLY A 281 10.25 3.79 -1.27
N ALA A 282 8.95 4.05 -1.18
CA ALA A 282 8.16 3.67 -0.02
C ALA A 282 8.07 2.15 0.18
N THR A 283 7.91 1.37 -0.89
CA THR A 283 7.91 -0.10 -0.82
C THR A 283 9.24 -0.61 -0.30
N THR A 284 10.35 -0.11 -0.84
CA THR A 284 11.71 -0.47 -0.40
C THR A 284 11.90 -0.16 1.08
N LEU A 285 11.57 1.05 1.52
CA LEU A 285 11.71 1.43 2.93
C LEU A 285 10.83 0.58 3.86
N ALA A 286 9.61 0.28 3.45
CA ALA A 286 8.71 -0.58 4.20
C ALA A 286 9.28 -2.00 4.38
N PHE A 287 9.73 -2.63 3.30
CA PHE A 287 10.26 -3.99 3.34
C PHE A 287 11.63 -4.09 4.01
N LEU A 288 12.48 -3.07 3.87
CA LEU A 288 13.72 -2.99 4.66
C LEU A 288 13.41 -2.88 6.16
N THR A 289 12.39 -2.12 6.53
CA THR A 289 11.93 -2.02 7.93
C THR A 289 11.41 -3.35 8.44
N ILE A 290 10.63 -4.08 7.63
CA ILE A 290 10.15 -5.43 7.96
C ILE A 290 11.32 -6.40 8.12
N SER A 291 12.29 -6.38 7.19
CA SER A 291 13.48 -7.24 7.20
C SER A 291 14.31 -7.01 8.48
N VAL A 292 14.59 -5.75 8.82
CA VAL A 292 15.25 -5.38 10.08
C VAL A 292 14.41 -5.81 11.30
N GLY A 293 13.09 -5.64 11.24
CA GLY A 293 12.19 -6.09 12.30
C GLY A 293 12.29 -7.58 12.54
N LYS A 294 12.18 -8.41 11.49
CA LYS A 294 12.33 -9.87 11.60
C LYS A 294 13.71 -10.24 12.17
N TRP A 295 14.78 -9.63 11.68
CA TRP A 295 16.13 -9.85 12.20
C TRP A 295 16.26 -9.63 13.72
N MET A 296 15.62 -8.58 14.23
CA MET A 296 15.66 -8.20 15.64
C MET A 296 14.70 -9.01 16.51
N ILE A 297 13.58 -9.44 15.94
CA ILE A 297 12.47 -10.05 16.68
C ILE A 297 12.55 -11.58 16.74
N VAL A 298 13.15 -12.25 15.74
CA VAL A 298 13.27 -13.72 15.70
C VAL A 298 13.85 -14.29 17.01
N PRO A 299 14.90 -13.73 17.63
CA PRO A 299 15.42 -14.22 18.91
C PRO A 299 14.44 -14.15 20.08
N LEU A 300 13.41 -13.30 19.98
CA LEU A 300 12.40 -13.08 21.02
C LEU A 300 11.19 -14.00 20.85
N GLN A 301 11.15 -14.83 19.81
CA GLN A 301 10.04 -15.73 19.55
C GLN A 301 10.14 -17.01 20.37
N THR A 302 9.00 -17.54 20.79
CA THR A 302 8.88 -18.78 21.57
C THR A 302 8.31 -19.90 20.71
N TRP A 303 8.83 -20.06 19.49
CA TRP A 303 8.39 -21.11 18.58
C TRP A 303 8.99 -22.45 19.01
N ASP A 304 8.31 -23.09 19.97
CA ASP A 304 8.73 -24.36 20.55
C ASP A 304 8.90 -25.41 19.45
N GLY A 305 10.02 -26.14 19.48
CA GLY A 305 10.39 -27.15 18.48
C GLY A 305 11.13 -26.61 17.24
N TRP A 306 10.73 -25.46 16.71
CA TRP A 306 11.39 -24.88 15.52
C TRP A 306 12.78 -24.32 15.85
N LEU A 307 12.91 -23.56 16.94
CA LEU A 307 14.18 -22.99 17.38
C LEU A 307 15.12 -24.06 17.97
N ASN A 308 14.59 -25.20 18.40
CA ASN A 308 15.40 -26.33 18.86
C ASN A 308 16.06 -27.10 17.71
N SER A 309 15.52 -26.99 16.50
CA SER A 309 16.00 -27.70 15.30
C SER A 309 16.89 -26.85 14.39
N HIS A 310 16.96 -25.53 14.58
CA HIS A 310 17.70 -24.62 13.71
C HIS A 310 18.59 -23.65 14.50
N PRO A 311 19.85 -23.41 14.08
CA PRO A 311 20.68 -22.38 14.69
C PRO A 311 19.99 -21.02 14.58
N MET A 312 19.76 -20.36 15.72
CA MET A 312 19.02 -19.09 15.80
C MET A 312 19.55 -18.05 14.80
N GLU A 313 20.87 -17.97 14.60
CA GLU A 313 21.50 -17.04 13.65
C GLU A 313 21.17 -17.35 12.17
N MET A 314 21.06 -18.63 11.81
CA MET A 314 20.65 -19.01 10.44
C MET A 314 19.20 -18.61 10.18
N GLU A 315 18.31 -18.82 11.16
CA GLU A 315 16.90 -18.48 11.01
C GLU A 315 16.68 -16.97 10.90
N ARG A 316 17.41 -16.17 11.68
CA ARG A 316 17.39 -14.70 11.55
C ARG A 316 17.78 -14.24 10.15
N ARG A 317 18.85 -14.82 9.59
CA ARG A 317 19.31 -14.50 8.22
C ARG A 317 18.27 -14.89 7.20
N PHE A 318 17.74 -16.10 7.29
CA PHE A 318 16.72 -16.57 6.38
C PHE A 318 15.49 -15.66 6.41
N GLU A 319 14.95 -15.39 7.60
CA GLU A 319 13.76 -14.57 7.76
C GLU A 319 13.95 -13.14 7.26
N ALA A 320 15.08 -12.50 7.56
CA ALA A 320 15.38 -11.16 7.07
C ALA A 320 15.57 -11.13 5.55
N LEU A 321 16.28 -12.11 4.97
CA LEU A 321 16.55 -12.17 3.52
C LEU A 321 15.32 -12.61 2.71
N SER A 322 14.42 -13.43 3.27
CA SER A 322 13.16 -13.80 2.63
C SER A 322 12.25 -12.58 2.36
N VAL A 323 12.33 -11.55 3.22
CA VAL A 323 11.64 -10.27 3.01
C VAL A 323 12.25 -9.51 1.82
N ILE A 324 13.56 -9.60 1.60
CA ILE A 324 14.23 -8.99 0.43
C ILE A 324 13.83 -9.72 -0.86
N VAL A 325 13.73 -11.04 -0.80
CA VAL A 325 13.17 -11.87 -1.88
C VAL A 325 11.74 -11.45 -2.21
N THR A 326 10.91 -11.22 -1.19
CA THR A 326 9.54 -10.73 -1.37
C THR A 326 9.53 -9.32 -1.99
N LEU A 327 10.40 -8.41 -1.52
CA LEU A 327 10.56 -7.06 -2.06
C LEU A 327 10.88 -7.07 -3.56
N PHE A 328 11.77 -7.97 -4.01
CA PHE A 328 12.06 -8.12 -5.43
C PHE A 328 10.79 -8.35 -6.24
N TRP A 329 9.93 -9.27 -5.79
CA TRP A 329 8.67 -9.53 -6.48
C TRP A 329 7.69 -8.35 -6.42
N MET A 330 7.68 -7.59 -5.33
CA MET A 330 6.89 -6.34 -5.24
C MET A 330 7.36 -5.29 -6.25
N TRP A 331 8.67 -5.18 -6.49
CA TRP A 331 9.19 -4.32 -7.56
C TRP A 331 8.77 -4.81 -8.94
N VAL A 332 8.86 -6.12 -9.20
CA VAL A 332 8.39 -6.72 -10.46
C VAL A 332 6.91 -6.35 -10.68
N LEU A 333 6.05 -6.53 -9.67
CA LEU A 333 4.65 -6.13 -9.72
C LEU A 333 4.46 -4.65 -10.09
N LEU A 334 5.17 -3.74 -9.44
CA LEU A 334 5.04 -2.30 -9.71
C LEU A 334 5.60 -1.87 -11.07
N LEU A 335 6.62 -2.57 -11.58
CA LEU A 335 7.32 -2.21 -12.82
C LEU A 335 6.71 -2.84 -14.06
N ILE A 336 6.05 -4.01 -13.97
CA ILE A 336 5.39 -4.68 -15.10
C ILE A 336 4.48 -3.74 -15.90
N PRO A 337 3.56 -2.96 -15.27
CA PRO A 337 2.71 -2.02 -16.00
C PRO A 337 3.51 -0.98 -16.79
N LEU A 338 4.71 -0.61 -16.35
CA LEU A 338 5.53 0.41 -17.00
C LEU A 338 6.30 -0.15 -18.19
N GLY A 339 6.82 -1.38 -18.07
CA GLY A 339 7.55 -2.07 -19.13
C GLY A 339 6.68 -2.38 -20.36
N TRP A 340 5.37 -2.54 -20.18
CA TRP A 340 4.44 -2.82 -21.29
C TRP A 340 4.11 -1.61 -22.17
N ARG A 341 4.38 -0.41 -21.67
CA ARG A 341 4.01 0.85 -22.33
C ARG A 341 4.44 0.93 -23.81
N PRO A 342 5.73 0.74 -24.16
CA PRO A 342 6.19 0.87 -25.56
C PRO A 342 5.55 -0.12 -26.52
N PHE A 343 5.16 -1.32 -26.07
CA PHE A 343 4.54 -2.32 -26.94
C PHE A 343 3.13 -1.96 -27.38
N ILE A 344 2.41 -1.15 -26.59
CA ILE A 344 1.01 -0.78 -26.85
C ILE A 344 0.91 0.61 -27.50
N GLU A 345 1.83 1.52 -27.20
CA GLU A 345 1.81 2.89 -27.75
C GLU A 345 2.43 2.98 -29.16
N ASN A 346 3.28 2.02 -29.59
CA ASN A 346 4.00 2.09 -30.87
C ASN A 346 3.42 1.41 -32.14
N PRO A 347 2.27 0.72 -32.19
CA PRO A 347 1.92 -0.05 -33.39
C PRO A 347 1.30 0.77 -34.55
N ILE A 348 1.05 2.08 -34.39
CA ILE A 348 0.29 2.87 -35.40
C ILE A 348 1.12 3.98 -36.07
N GLU A 349 2.18 4.49 -35.43
CA GLU A 349 2.99 5.58 -36.02
C GLU A 349 4.00 5.10 -37.07
N THR A 350 4.30 3.81 -37.15
CA THR A 350 5.14 3.22 -38.22
C THR A 350 4.34 2.78 -39.44
N GLY A 351 3.03 3.07 -39.49
CA GLY A 351 2.26 3.06 -40.72
C GLY A 351 2.75 4.18 -41.63
N ALA A 352 3.83 3.90 -42.34
CA ALA A 352 4.30 4.65 -43.50
C ALA A 352 3.12 5.21 -44.27
N GLN A 353 3.13 6.51 -44.57
CA GLN A 353 2.18 7.09 -45.50
C GLN A 353 2.25 6.28 -46.81
N PRO A 354 1.18 5.58 -47.22
CA PRO A 354 1.16 4.92 -48.52
C PRO A 354 0.95 6.01 -49.57
N GLY A 355 2.02 6.67 -50.03
CA GLY A 355 1.84 7.73 -51.03
C GLY A 355 3.02 8.65 -51.34
N SER A 356 4.28 8.22 -51.23
CA SER A 356 5.39 8.96 -51.83
C SER A 356 6.25 8.05 -52.70
N VAL A 357 5.71 7.66 -53.86
CA VAL A 357 6.46 7.27 -55.06
C VAL A 357 5.86 8.05 -56.22
#